data_AF-A0A382S3M6-F1
#
_entry.id   AF-A0A382S3M6-F1
#
_cell.length_a   1.000
_cell.length_b   1.000
_cell.length_c   1.000
_cell.angle_alpha   90.00
_cell.angle_beta   90.00
_cell.angle_gamma   90.00
#
_symmetry.space_group_name_H-M   'P 1'
#
loop_
_entity.id
_entity.type
_entity.pdbx_description
1 polymer ?
#
loop_
_entity_poly.entity_id
_entity_poly.type
_entity_poly.pdbx_seq_one_letter_code
_entity_poly.pdbx_strand_id
1 'polypeptide(L)'
;MAKEIVISSDSHVFEPPDLWTQRIDTEFRDRAPHMERVGDVDQLLVEGDQMIAGIGLISNAGARFEAPETISAQGRFDDVHTGGYDPGQHIKDMAIDGVSGEVLYPSQGLFYYKIADSELMSAVFRAYNDWLSDFCSNDPDRLKGIAMINLDDVSDGVRELERSARMGLVGAMISEYPWEARRYAGAEYEAFWMAAQDLN
;
A
#
# COMPACT_ATOMS: atom_id res chain seq x y z
N MET A 1 -21.66 27.95 11.85
CA MET A 1 -20.67 27.95 10.76
C MET A 1 -20.71 26.57 10.12
N ALA A 2 -20.64 26.44 8.80
CA ALA A 2 -20.50 25.12 8.18
C ALA A 2 -19.17 24.50 8.63
N LYS A 3 -19.15 23.20 8.93
CA LYS A 3 -17.92 22.49 9.27
C LYS A 3 -17.03 22.48 8.02
N GLU A 4 -15.78 22.92 8.16
CA GLU A 4 -14.80 22.91 7.07
C GLU A 4 -14.59 21.47 6.58
N ILE A 5 -14.55 21.27 5.26
CA ILE A 5 -14.29 19.96 4.64
C ILE A 5 -12.79 19.88 4.38
N VAL A 6 -12.11 18.97 5.06
CA VAL A 6 -10.68 18.69 4.89
C VAL A 6 -10.53 17.32 4.25
N ILE A 7 -9.82 17.23 3.13
CA ILE A 7 -9.53 15.96 2.45
C ILE A 7 -8.01 15.72 2.52
N SER A 8 -7.60 14.58 3.07
CA SER A 8 -6.19 14.16 3.02
C SER A 8 -5.93 13.53 1.64
N SER A 9 -5.03 14.13 0.86
CA SER A 9 -4.60 13.56 -0.41
C SER A 9 -3.50 12.51 -0.25
N ASP A 10 -3.00 12.32 0.96
CA ASP A 10 -1.87 11.44 1.26
C ASP A 10 -1.99 10.91 2.69
N SER A 11 -2.62 9.75 2.80
CA SER A 11 -2.72 8.97 4.03
C SER A 11 -2.25 7.56 3.76
N HIS A 12 -1.78 6.88 4.81
CA HIS A 12 -1.27 5.53 4.68
C HIS A 12 -2.03 4.56 5.58
N VAL A 13 -2.29 3.38 5.02
CA VAL A 13 -2.60 2.20 5.81
C VAL A 13 -1.30 1.48 6.15
N PHE A 14 -1.29 0.77 7.26
CA PHE A 14 -0.21 -0.11 7.67
C PHE A 14 -0.72 -1.55 7.55
N GLU A 15 -0.11 -2.33 6.68
CA GLU A 15 -0.61 -3.65 6.33
C GLU A 15 -0.48 -4.65 7.50
N PRO A 16 -1.47 -5.53 7.76
CA PRO A 16 -1.32 -6.58 8.75
C PRO A 16 -0.13 -7.52 8.44
N PRO A 17 0.60 -8.03 9.45
CA PRO A 17 1.79 -8.87 9.24
C PRO A 17 1.52 -10.16 8.44
N ASP A 18 0.27 -10.62 8.43
CA ASP A 18 -0.19 -11.84 7.80
C ASP A 18 -1.03 -11.59 6.53
N LEU A 19 -1.13 -10.33 6.05
CA LEU A 19 -1.92 -9.98 4.86
C LEU A 19 -1.58 -10.91 3.68
N TRP A 20 -0.31 -10.95 3.29
CA TRP A 20 0.10 -11.71 2.10
C TRP A 20 0.10 -13.21 2.34
N THR A 21 0.53 -13.69 3.51
CA THR A 21 0.54 -15.13 3.80
C THR A 21 -0.87 -15.74 3.80
N GLN A 22 -1.89 -14.95 4.14
CA GLN A 22 -3.29 -15.37 4.09
C GLN A 22 -3.94 -15.23 2.71
N ARG A 23 -3.57 -14.20 1.92
CA ARG A 23 -4.33 -13.79 0.73
C ARG A 23 -3.67 -14.10 -0.60
N ILE A 24 -2.36 -14.31 -0.66
CA ILE A 24 -1.66 -14.52 -1.93
C ILE A 24 -2.05 -15.84 -2.59
N ASP A 25 -1.96 -15.88 -3.91
CA ASP A 25 -2.17 -17.09 -4.71
C ASP A 25 -1.30 -18.25 -4.19
N THR A 26 -1.87 -19.46 -4.14
CA THR A 26 -1.26 -20.62 -3.46
C THR A 26 0.13 -20.98 -4.02
N GLU A 27 0.37 -20.72 -5.31
CA GLU A 27 1.66 -20.97 -5.96
C GLU A 27 2.79 -20.07 -5.45
N PHE A 28 2.47 -18.89 -4.91
CA PHE A 28 3.45 -17.93 -4.38
C PHE A 28 3.57 -17.95 -2.86
N ARG A 29 2.81 -18.80 -2.15
CA ARG A 29 2.71 -18.77 -0.68
C ARG A 29 4.06 -18.93 0.02
N ASP A 30 4.95 -19.79 -0.51
CA ASP A 30 6.28 -20.01 0.07
C ASP A 30 7.25 -18.82 -0.14
N ARG A 31 6.90 -17.89 -1.04
CA ARG A 31 7.66 -16.69 -1.37
C ARG A 31 6.96 -15.40 -0.92
N ALA A 32 5.83 -15.54 -0.25
CA ALA A 32 4.98 -14.43 0.15
C ALA A 32 5.71 -13.48 1.09
N PRO A 33 5.46 -12.17 0.97
CA PRO A 33 5.92 -11.24 1.98
C PRO A 33 5.37 -11.59 3.36
N HIS A 34 6.22 -11.44 4.37
CA HIS A 34 5.82 -11.61 5.76
C HIS A 34 6.73 -10.80 6.67
N MET A 35 6.31 -10.70 7.92
CA MET A 35 7.06 -10.02 8.96
C MET A 35 7.70 -11.03 9.91
N GLU A 36 8.96 -10.79 10.29
CA GLU A 36 9.64 -11.56 11.33
C GLU A 36 10.30 -10.63 12.35
N ARG A 37 10.17 -10.98 13.63
CA ARG A 37 10.84 -10.32 14.75
C ARG A 37 12.28 -10.80 14.85
N VAL A 38 13.24 -9.93 14.58
CA VAL A 38 14.68 -10.20 14.74
C VAL A 38 15.24 -9.34 15.88
N GLY A 39 15.44 -9.98 17.04
CA GLY A 39 15.80 -9.26 18.27
C GLY A 39 14.66 -8.36 18.72
N ASP A 40 14.87 -7.05 18.71
CA ASP A 40 13.90 -6.06 19.19
C ASP A 40 13.08 -5.39 18.09
N VAL A 41 13.33 -5.74 16.81
CA VAL A 41 12.75 -5.06 15.65
C VAL A 41 12.01 -6.03 14.73
N ASP A 42 10.97 -5.51 14.07
CA ASP A 42 10.27 -6.23 13.02
C ASP A 42 10.83 -5.90 11.63
N GLN A 43 11.09 -6.96 10.87
CA GLN A 43 11.64 -6.92 9.53
C GLN A 43 10.63 -7.44 8.53
N LEU A 44 10.63 -6.87 7.33
CA LEU A 44 9.86 -7.34 6.20
C LEU A 44 10.73 -8.27 5.36
N LEU A 45 10.25 -9.49 5.13
CA LEU A 45 10.91 -10.53 4.35
C LEU A 45 10.06 -10.89 3.15
N VAL A 46 10.69 -11.39 2.10
CA VAL A 46 10.04 -11.91 0.88
C VAL A 46 10.92 -13.01 0.29
N GLU A 47 10.39 -13.84 -0.61
CA GLU A 47 11.14 -14.91 -1.27
C GLU A 47 11.79 -15.90 -0.29
N GLY A 48 11.11 -16.19 0.82
CA GLY A 48 11.68 -16.89 1.97
C GLY A 48 12.22 -15.87 2.96
N ASP A 49 13.53 -15.83 3.17
CA ASP A 49 14.18 -15.07 4.25
C ASP A 49 14.90 -13.78 3.77
N GLN A 50 14.61 -13.31 2.56
CA GLN A 50 15.25 -12.10 2.04
C GLN A 50 14.64 -10.85 2.68
N MET A 51 15.37 -10.26 3.62
CA MET A 51 15.02 -8.98 4.23
C MET A 51 15.01 -7.86 3.19
N ILE A 52 13.88 -7.16 3.07
CA ILE A 52 13.69 -6.03 2.13
C ILE A 52 13.75 -4.67 2.82
N ALA A 53 13.27 -4.59 4.07
CA ALA A 53 13.22 -3.39 4.90
C ALA A 53 12.95 -3.74 6.37
N GLY A 54 13.21 -2.80 7.27
CA GLY A 54 12.63 -2.78 8.62
C GLY A 54 11.46 -1.81 8.67
N ILE A 55 10.56 -1.96 9.64
CA ILE A 55 9.37 -1.10 9.71
C ILE A 55 9.55 0.20 10.48
N GLY A 56 10.67 0.37 11.20
CA GLY A 56 10.84 1.47 12.15
C GLY A 56 10.49 2.84 11.58
N LEU A 57 11.12 3.23 10.46
CA LEU A 57 10.88 4.55 9.88
C LEU A 57 9.45 4.77 9.37
N ILE A 58 8.69 3.72 9.05
CA ILE A 58 7.30 3.80 8.58
C ILE A 58 6.28 3.61 9.70
N SER A 59 6.71 3.34 10.95
CA SER A 59 5.84 3.12 12.11
C SER A 59 5.89 4.24 13.16
N ASN A 60 6.39 5.43 12.82
CA ASN A 60 6.56 6.56 13.75
C ASN A 60 5.38 7.57 13.71
N ALA A 61 4.15 7.14 13.41
CA ALA A 61 3.01 8.05 13.32
C ALA A 61 2.88 8.89 14.61
N GLY A 62 2.74 10.22 14.46
CA GLY A 62 2.65 11.16 15.57
C GLY A 62 3.99 11.56 16.24
N ALA A 63 5.11 10.88 15.94
CA ALA A 63 6.42 11.31 16.41
C ALA A 63 6.88 12.60 15.70
N ARG A 64 7.58 13.48 16.41
CA ARG A 64 8.03 14.77 15.87
C ARG A 64 9.43 15.14 16.33
N PHE A 65 10.04 16.08 15.61
CA PHE A 65 11.40 16.56 15.88
C PHE A 65 11.54 17.36 17.19
N GLU A 66 10.44 17.74 17.86
CA GLU A 66 10.47 18.28 19.22
C GLU A 66 10.89 17.23 20.27
N ALA A 67 10.70 15.93 19.97
CA ALA A 67 11.11 14.79 20.77
C ALA A 67 11.80 13.74 19.88
N PRO A 68 12.96 14.07 19.28
CA PRO A 68 13.58 13.26 18.23
C PRO A 68 13.99 11.85 18.69
N GLU A 69 14.16 11.64 20.00
CA GLU A 69 14.39 10.32 20.60
C GLU A 69 13.22 9.35 20.43
N THR A 70 12.02 9.86 20.12
CA THR A 70 10.84 9.03 19.79
C THR A 70 10.83 8.59 18.33
N ILE A 71 11.66 9.20 17.47
CA ILE A 71 11.79 8.81 16.07
C ILE A 71 12.84 7.71 15.98
N SER A 72 12.40 6.52 15.62
CA SER A 72 13.25 5.34 15.63
C SER A 72 13.28 4.63 14.27
N ALA A 73 14.48 4.22 13.85
CA ALA A 73 14.64 3.27 12.75
C ALA A 73 14.41 1.81 13.20
N GLN A 74 14.25 1.59 14.50
CA GLN A 74 13.84 0.34 15.13
C GLN A 74 12.34 0.43 15.44
N GLY A 75 11.54 -0.50 14.92
CA GLY A 75 10.10 -0.50 15.19
C GLY A 75 9.54 -1.90 15.28
N ARG A 76 8.43 -2.01 15.99
CA ARG A 76 7.65 -3.22 16.15
C ARG A 76 6.23 -2.99 15.68
N PHE A 77 5.60 -4.02 15.14
CA PHE A 77 4.19 -3.95 14.76
C PHE A 77 3.31 -3.65 15.98
N ASP A 78 3.75 -4.10 17.16
CA ASP A 78 3.10 -3.81 18.44
C ASP A 78 2.98 -2.30 18.73
N ASP A 79 3.88 -1.49 18.16
CA ASP A 79 3.92 -0.04 18.33
C ASP A 79 3.09 0.69 17.26
N VAL A 80 2.62 -0.02 16.22
CA VAL A 80 1.78 0.56 15.17
C VAL A 80 0.40 0.87 15.73
N HIS A 81 0.00 2.13 15.62
CA HIS A 81 -1.34 2.57 15.99
C HIS A 81 -2.41 1.72 15.29
N THR A 82 -3.41 1.27 16.04
CA THR A 82 -4.47 0.38 15.53
C THR A 82 -5.21 0.95 14.32
N GLY A 83 -5.38 2.28 14.23
CA GLY A 83 -5.95 2.93 13.05
C GLY A 83 -5.15 2.75 11.76
N GLY A 84 -3.90 2.29 11.83
CA GLY A 84 -3.13 1.92 10.66
C GLY A 84 -3.69 0.71 9.92
N TYR A 85 -4.26 -0.27 10.62
CA TYR A 85 -4.70 -1.55 10.04
C TYR A 85 -6.17 -1.93 10.33
N ASP A 86 -6.82 -1.28 11.30
CA ASP A 86 -8.24 -1.46 11.58
C ASP A 86 -9.07 -0.30 11.02
N PRO A 87 -9.97 -0.53 10.04
CA PRO A 87 -10.73 0.55 9.40
C PRO A 87 -11.69 1.24 10.37
N GLY A 88 -12.24 0.51 11.35
CA GLY A 88 -13.14 1.06 12.35
C GLY A 88 -12.46 2.05 13.29
N GLN A 89 -11.20 1.79 13.65
CA GLN A 89 -10.37 2.71 14.41
C GLN A 89 -9.87 3.86 13.52
N HIS A 90 -9.45 3.58 12.29
CA HIS A 90 -9.02 4.60 11.33
C HIS A 90 -10.05 5.73 11.15
N ILE A 91 -11.32 5.37 10.95
CA ILE A 91 -12.43 6.34 10.80
C ILE A 91 -12.63 7.19 12.07
N LYS A 92 -12.36 6.63 13.27
CA LYS A 92 -12.42 7.40 14.52
C LYS A 92 -11.25 8.36 14.62
N ASP A 93 -10.07 7.95 14.22
CA ASP A 93 -8.86 8.78 14.22
C ASP A 93 -9.04 9.97 13.25
N MET A 94 -9.55 9.72 12.04
CA MET A 94 -9.97 10.78 11.09
C MET A 94 -10.92 11.80 11.74
N ALA A 95 -11.89 11.33 12.54
CA ALA A 95 -12.86 12.20 13.20
C ALA A 95 -12.24 13.06 14.30
N ILE A 96 -11.19 12.58 14.97
CA ILE A 96 -10.39 13.33 15.95
C ILE A 96 -9.59 14.42 15.22
N ASP A 97 -8.97 14.07 14.09
CA ASP A 97 -8.13 14.98 13.30
C ASP A 97 -8.95 15.99 12.47
N GLY A 98 -10.26 15.78 12.36
CA GLY A 98 -11.16 16.64 11.59
C GLY A 98 -11.11 16.39 10.08
N VAL A 99 -10.54 15.26 9.66
CA VAL A 99 -10.45 14.86 8.25
C VAL A 99 -11.78 14.26 7.79
N SER A 100 -12.27 14.75 6.65
CA SER A 100 -13.58 14.38 6.09
C SER A 100 -13.51 13.23 5.09
N GLY A 101 -12.33 12.95 4.53
CA GLY A 101 -12.05 11.87 3.59
C GLY A 101 -10.56 11.79 3.28
N GLU A 102 -10.08 10.61 2.88
CA GLU A 102 -8.66 10.32 2.69
C GLU A 102 -8.38 9.48 1.45
N VAL A 103 -7.24 9.76 0.81
CA VAL A 103 -6.63 8.89 -0.19
C VAL A 103 -5.63 7.98 0.50
N LEU A 104 -5.81 6.66 0.38
CA LEU A 104 -5.05 5.66 1.13
C LEU A 104 -4.01 4.96 0.24
N TYR A 105 -2.75 5.04 0.66
CA TYR A 105 -1.58 4.39 0.07
C TYR A 105 -1.02 3.29 0.98
N PRO A 106 -0.23 2.33 0.44
CA PRO A 106 0.45 1.32 1.23
C PRO A 106 1.56 1.92 2.10
N SER A 107 1.97 1.21 3.16
CA SER A 107 3.20 1.52 3.91
C SER A 107 4.29 0.50 3.60
N GLN A 108 4.03 -0.77 3.88
CA GLN A 108 4.93 -1.88 3.60
C GLN A 108 4.97 -2.17 2.10
N GLY A 109 3.83 -2.08 1.42
CA GLY A 109 3.70 -2.34 -0.02
C GLY A 109 4.69 -1.54 -0.87
N LEU A 110 5.06 -0.33 -0.45
CA LEU A 110 6.04 0.53 -1.13
C LEU A 110 7.39 -0.18 -1.36
N PHE A 111 7.81 -1.06 -0.44
CA PHE A 111 9.07 -1.78 -0.57
C PHE A 111 9.03 -2.91 -1.60
N TYR A 112 7.85 -3.44 -1.93
CA TYR A 112 7.70 -4.62 -2.78
C TYR A 112 7.80 -4.34 -4.28
N TYR A 113 7.89 -3.08 -4.70
CA TYR A 113 8.37 -2.71 -6.05
C TYR A 113 9.82 -3.14 -6.32
N LYS A 114 10.55 -3.63 -5.31
CA LYS A 114 11.90 -4.17 -5.45
C LYS A 114 11.93 -5.68 -5.71
N ILE A 115 10.78 -6.36 -5.71
CA ILE A 115 10.72 -7.80 -6.02
C ILE A 115 11.15 -7.99 -7.48
N ALA A 116 12.12 -8.88 -7.71
CA ALA A 116 12.68 -9.10 -9.05
C ALA A 116 11.81 -9.97 -9.94
N ASP A 117 11.08 -10.93 -9.34
CA ASP A 117 10.12 -11.76 -10.05
C ASP A 117 8.82 -10.99 -10.26
N SER A 118 8.55 -10.66 -11.52
CA SER A 118 7.40 -9.85 -11.91
C SER A 118 6.06 -10.52 -11.62
N GLU A 119 5.97 -11.86 -11.74
CA GLU A 119 4.74 -12.60 -11.46
C GLU A 119 4.45 -12.61 -9.96
N LEU A 120 5.48 -12.80 -9.14
CA LEU A 120 5.37 -12.67 -7.68
C LEU A 120 4.96 -11.24 -7.29
N MET A 121 5.58 -10.22 -7.89
CA MET A 121 5.25 -8.82 -7.61
C MET A 121 3.78 -8.52 -7.93
N SER A 122 3.29 -8.96 -9.09
CA SER A 122 1.86 -8.83 -9.45
C SER A 122 0.96 -9.57 -8.44
N ALA A 123 1.32 -10.77 -7.99
CA ALA A 123 0.53 -11.51 -7.00
C ALA A 123 0.50 -10.82 -5.63
N VAL A 124 1.62 -10.25 -5.18
CA VAL A 124 1.73 -9.45 -3.96
C VAL A 124 0.84 -8.22 -4.02
N PHE A 125 0.80 -7.53 -5.16
CA PHE A 125 -0.02 -6.33 -5.36
C PHE A 125 -1.50 -6.68 -5.44
N ARG A 126 -1.88 -7.78 -6.11
CA ARG A 126 -3.27 -8.28 -6.14
C ARG A 126 -3.80 -8.54 -4.73
N ALA A 127 -3.02 -9.23 -3.90
CA ALA A 127 -3.40 -9.51 -2.51
C ALA A 127 -3.58 -8.22 -1.68
N TYR A 128 -2.70 -7.22 -1.89
CA TYR A 128 -2.84 -5.90 -1.27
C TYR A 128 -4.11 -5.18 -1.76
N ASN A 129 -4.36 -5.15 -3.07
CA ASN A 129 -5.51 -4.46 -3.66
C ASN A 129 -6.83 -5.04 -3.15
N ASP A 130 -6.92 -6.37 -3.01
CA ASP A 130 -8.09 -7.04 -2.45
C ASP A 130 -8.32 -6.64 -0.99
N TRP A 131 -7.26 -6.62 -0.18
CA TRP A 131 -7.33 -6.19 1.21
C TRP A 131 -7.66 -4.70 1.35
N LEU A 132 -7.06 -3.82 0.55
CA LEU A 132 -7.32 -2.39 0.58
C LEU A 132 -8.76 -2.09 0.17
N SER A 133 -9.29 -2.83 -0.81
CA SER A 133 -10.70 -2.76 -1.19
C SER A 133 -11.61 -3.13 -0.01
N ASP A 134 -11.32 -4.22 0.69
CA ASP A 134 -12.05 -4.60 1.91
C ASP A 134 -11.98 -3.49 2.97
N PHE A 135 -10.79 -2.91 3.19
CA PHE A 135 -10.59 -1.81 4.14
C PHE A 135 -11.47 -0.61 3.79
N CYS A 136 -11.41 -0.13 2.54
CA CYS A 136 -12.16 1.02 2.07
C CYS A 136 -13.68 0.79 2.07
N SER A 137 -14.13 -0.46 1.91
CA SER A 137 -15.56 -0.80 1.92
C SER A 137 -16.28 -0.48 3.24
N ASN A 138 -15.54 -0.22 4.32
CA ASN A 138 -16.10 0.18 5.62
C ASN A 138 -16.68 1.60 5.62
N ASP A 139 -16.17 2.50 4.76
CA ASP A 139 -16.73 3.84 4.53
C ASP A 139 -16.30 4.34 3.14
N PRO A 140 -16.89 3.78 2.05
CA PRO A 140 -16.43 4.02 0.70
C PRO A 140 -16.68 5.46 0.23
N ASP A 141 -17.49 6.26 0.95
CA ASP A 141 -17.68 7.68 0.66
C ASP A 141 -16.46 8.50 1.10
N ARG A 142 -15.73 8.04 2.13
CA ARG A 142 -14.61 8.76 2.76
C ARG A 142 -13.25 8.12 2.53
N LEU A 143 -13.17 6.80 2.43
CA LEU A 143 -11.92 6.06 2.25
C LEU A 143 -11.72 5.74 0.78
N LYS A 144 -10.65 6.28 0.19
CA LYS A 144 -10.36 6.18 -1.24
C LYS A 144 -9.01 5.50 -1.45
N GLY A 145 -9.04 4.18 -1.66
CA GLY A 145 -7.83 3.38 -1.84
C GLY A 145 -7.19 3.52 -3.22
N ILE A 146 -5.85 3.49 -3.24
CA ILE A 146 -5.03 3.50 -4.45
C ILE A 146 -4.43 2.11 -4.69
N ALA A 147 -4.73 1.54 -5.86
CA ALA A 147 -4.25 0.22 -6.24
C ALA A 147 -2.73 0.23 -6.51
N MET A 148 -2.02 -0.80 -6.08
CA MET A 148 -0.66 -1.06 -6.51
C MET A 148 -0.66 -1.76 -7.87
N ILE A 149 0.06 -1.22 -8.84
CA ILE A 149 0.11 -1.74 -10.21
C ILE A 149 1.57 -1.99 -10.62
N ASN A 150 1.83 -3.23 -11.07
CA ASN A 150 3.07 -3.60 -11.74
C ASN A 150 2.97 -3.28 -13.24
N LEU A 151 3.98 -2.60 -13.80
CA LEU A 151 4.04 -2.24 -15.22
C LEU A 151 5.21 -2.86 -15.99
N ASP A 152 5.83 -3.92 -15.45
CA ASP A 152 6.80 -4.73 -16.17
C ASP A 152 6.17 -5.33 -17.45
N ASP A 153 4.97 -5.91 -17.29
CA ASP A 153 4.00 -6.23 -18.34
C ASP A 153 2.82 -5.23 -18.27
N VAL A 154 2.82 -4.28 -19.21
CA VAL A 154 1.77 -3.24 -19.31
C VAL A 154 0.38 -3.84 -19.53
N SER A 155 0.27 -4.96 -20.24
CA SER A 155 -1.02 -5.60 -20.48
C SER A 155 -1.58 -6.21 -19.19
N ASP A 156 -0.72 -6.73 -18.31
CA ASP A 156 -1.12 -7.18 -16.98
C ASP A 156 -1.50 -6.02 -16.08
N GLY A 157 -0.72 -4.94 -16.09
CA GLY A 157 -1.02 -3.72 -15.35
C GLY A 157 -2.37 -3.11 -15.72
N VAL A 158 -2.74 -3.09 -17.01
CA VAL A 158 -4.07 -2.67 -17.48
C VAL A 158 -5.18 -3.55 -16.90
N ARG A 159 -5.02 -4.87 -16.96
CA ARG A 159 -6.03 -5.80 -16.41
C ARG A 159 -6.24 -5.59 -14.92
N GLU A 160 -5.15 -5.38 -14.18
CA GLU A 160 -5.21 -5.16 -12.73
C GLU A 160 -5.79 -3.79 -12.38
N LEU A 161 -5.49 -2.76 -13.17
CA LEU A 161 -6.11 -1.44 -13.04
C LEU A 161 -7.64 -1.53 -13.20
N GLU A 162 -8.11 -2.14 -14.28
CA GLU A 162 -9.54 -2.32 -14.53
C GLU A 162 -10.21 -3.18 -13.44
N ARG A 163 -9.51 -4.22 -12.94
CA ARG A 163 -10.00 -5.05 -11.83
C ARG A 163 -10.14 -4.24 -10.55
N SER A 164 -9.14 -3.44 -10.23
CA SER A 164 -9.12 -2.56 -9.06
C SER A 164 -10.24 -1.52 -9.10
N ALA A 165 -10.48 -0.92 -10.27
CA ALA A 165 -11.60 0.01 -10.46
C ALA A 165 -12.96 -0.68 -10.22
N ARG A 166 -13.15 -1.92 -10.71
CA ARG A 166 -14.38 -2.70 -10.43
C ARG A 166 -14.58 -3.02 -8.95
N MET A 167 -13.52 -3.06 -8.16
CA MET A 167 -13.58 -3.26 -6.71
C MET A 167 -13.79 -1.96 -5.92
N GLY A 168 -13.76 -0.80 -6.58
CA GLY A 168 -13.99 0.50 -5.95
C GLY A 168 -12.71 1.25 -5.52
N LEU A 169 -11.52 0.74 -5.89
CA LEU A 169 -10.29 1.52 -5.79
C LEU A 169 -10.30 2.63 -6.87
N VAL A 170 -9.83 3.83 -6.52
CA VAL A 170 -10.08 5.03 -7.32
C VAL A 170 -8.85 5.57 -8.04
N GLY A 171 -7.75 4.84 -7.99
CA GLY A 171 -6.52 5.24 -8.65
C GLY A 171 -5.48 4.14 -8.63
N ALA A 172 -4.33 4.43 -9.21
CA ALA A 172 -3.20 3.52 -9.26
C ALA A 172 -1.92 4.22 -8.85
N MET A 173 -1.11 3.50 -8.09
CA MET A 173 0.29 3.79 -7.82
C MET A 173 1.12 2.83 -8.67
N ILE A 174 2.20 3.37 -9.24
CA ILE A 174 3.21 2.66 -10.02
C ILE A 174 4.58 3.10 -9.50
N SER A 175 5.67 2.43 -9.90
CA SER A 175 7.02 2.83 -9.48
C SER A 175 7.37 4.24 -9.97
N GLU A 176 8.18 4.99 -9.21
CA GLU A 176 8.59 6.35 -9.60
C GLU A 176 9.35 6.37 -10.93
N TYR A 177 10.15 5.33 -11.17
CA TYR A 177 10.89 5.11 -12.41
C TYR A 177 10.47 3.78 -13.03
N PRO A 178 10.30 3.72 -14.37
CA PRO A 178 10.21 2.45 -15.06
C PRO A 178 11.60 1.78 -15.12
N TRP A 179 11.70 0.61 -15.74
CA TRP A 179 13.00 -0.01 -16.01
C TRP A 179 13.96 0.97 -16.71
N GLU A 180 15.26 0.84 -16.43
CA GLU A 180 16.29 1.82 -16.83
C GLU A 180 16.26 2.17 -18.33
N ALA A 181 15.93 1.19 -19.18
CA ALA A 181 15.84 1.35 -20.64
C ALA A 181 14.52 1.97 -21.15
N ARG A 182 13.50 2.12 -20.28
CA ARG A 182 12.16 2.60 -20.62
C ARG A 182 11.89 3.98 -20.06
N ARG A 183 10.85 4.66 -20.55
CA ARG A 183 10.37 5.94 -20.01
C ARG A 183 8.85 5.92 -20.01
N TYR A 184 8.20 6.49 -18.99
CA TYR A 184 6.73 6.49 -18.92
C TYR A 184 6.04 7.24 -20.05
N ALA A 185 6.74 8.17 -20.70
CA ALA A 185 6.26 8.83 -21.92
C ALA A 185 6.46 7.98 -23.20
N GLY A 186 7.00 6.77 -23.08
CA GLY A 186 7.19 5.83 -24.18
C GLY A 186 5.87 5.20 -24.61
N ALA A 187 5.80 4.84 -25.90
CA ALA A 187 4.59 4.30 -26.52
C ALA A 187 4.13 2.96 -25.90
N GLU A 188 5.03 2.23 -25.25
CA GLU A 188 4.71 0.98 -24.56
C GLU A 188 3.73 1.17 -23.39
N TYR A 189 3.68 2.35 -22.77
CA TYR A 189 2.78 2.66 -21.65
C TYR A 189 1.46 3.33 -22.09
N GLU A 190 1.31 3.67 -23.36
CA GLU A 190 0.12 4.37 -23.88
C GLU A 190 -1.17 3.62 -23.55
N ALA A 191 -1.15 2.28 -23.68
CA ALA A 191 -2.31 1.45 -23.34
C ALA A 191 -2.73 1.59 -21.86
N PHE A 192 -1.77 1.75 -20.95
CA PHE A 192 -2.06 1.97 -19.53
C PHE A 192 -2.65 3.36 -19.28
N TRP A 193 -2.10 4.40 -19.92
CA TRP A 193 -2.63 5.75 -19.80
C TRP A 193 -4.04 5.89 -20.37
N MET A 194 -4.30 5.26 -21.52
CA MET A 194 -5.64 5.20 -22.10
C MET A 194 -6.62 4.49 -21.18
N ALA A 195 -6.25 3.32 -20.63
CA ALA A 195 -7.11 2.59 -19.70
C ALA A 195 -7.41 3.43 -18.44
N ALA A 196 -6.41 4.11 -17.87
CA ALA A 196 -6.60 4.99 -16.72
C ALA A 196 -7.52 6.18 -17.04
N GLN A 197 -7.43 6.74 -18.25
CA GLN A 197 -8.32 7.82 -18.69
C GLN A 197 -9.76 7.34 -18.85
N ASP A 198 -9.97 6.15 -19.43
CA ASP A 198 -11.30 5.61 -19.75
C ASP A 198 -12.09 5.15 -18.52
N LEU A 199 -11.41 4.97 -17.37
CA LEU A 199 -12.02 4.59 -16.09
C LEU A 199 -12.49 5.78 -15.24
N ASN A 200 -12.20 7.03 -15.66
CA ASN A 200 -12.69 8.27 -15.03
C ASN A 200 -14.09 8.68 -15.54
#